data_AF-A0A9W9SF18-F1
#
_entry.id   AF-A0A9W9SF18-F1
#
_cell.length_a   1.000
_cell.length_b   1.000
_cell.length_c   1.000
_cell.angle_alpha   90.00
_cell.angle_beta   90.00
_cell.angle_gamma   90.00
#
_symmetry.space_group_name_H-M   'P 1'
#
loop_
_entity.id
_entity.type
_entity.pdbx_description
1 polymer ?
#
loop_
_entity_poly.entity_id
_entity_poly.type
_entity_poly.pdbx_seq_one_letter_code
_entity_poly.pdbx_strand_id
1 'polypeptide(L)'
;MVLVQYIKGPSMLQLMPEQLPQLVRQHIFRKMLDLESSIFEKDVDLVDLAPRNTILIRTGEDRPEVVLIDFGDTQFRCDRDYWDGEGSKMFQGQYISPLLRWKGGPPPGFESWVDWEWDSWLLKEFADTERTITPEMRKHWARGRRSIGGNA
;
A
#
# COMPACT_ATOMS: atom_id res chain seq x y z
N MET A 1 22.92 13.97 6.56
CA MET A 1 22.08 14.14 7.78
C MET A 1 20.72 14.63 7.31
N VAL A 2 19.65 13.91 7.65
CA VAL A 2 18.28 14.31 7.32
C VAL A 2 17.57 14.59 8.63
N LEU A 3 16.99 15.79 8.76
CA LEU A 3 16.15 16.14 9.90
C LEU A 3 14.71 15.75 9.54
N VAL A 4 14.12 14.85 10.31
CA VAL A 4 12.74 14.39 10.12
C VAL A 4 11.89 14.77 11.33
N GLN A 5 10.59 14.94 11.11
CA GLN A 5 9.65 15.17 12.19
C GLN A 5 9.70 14.00 13.18
N TYR A 6 9.79 14.31 14.48
CA TYR A 6 9.66 13.28 15.51
C TYR A 6 8.19 12.84 15.62
N ILE A 7 7.93 11.59 15.26
CA ILE A 7 6.59 10.98 15.35
C ILE A 7 6.50 10.19 16.65
N LYS A 8 5.58 10.58 17.53
CA LYS A 8 5.37 9.93 18.82
C LYS A 8 4.28 8.86 18.69
N GLY A 9 4.70 7.60 18.61
CA GLY A 9 3.80 6.45 18.57
C GLY A 9 4.57 5.13 18.42
N PRO A 10 3.96 3.98 18.76
CA PRO A 10 4.54 2.69 18.46
C PRO A 10 4.50 2.41 16.95
N SER A 11 5.53 1.74 16.45
CA SER A 11 5.44 1.08 15.14
C SER A 11 4.45 -0.09 15.21
N MET A 12 3.85 -0.45 14.09
CA MET A 12 3.00 -1.65 14.03
C MET A 12 3.80 -2.90 14.41
N LEU A 13 5.11 -2.98 14.12
CA LEU A 13 5.95 -4.10 14.56
C LEU A 13 5.96 -4.29 16.10
N GLN A 14 5.79 -3.23 16.88
CA GLN A 14 5.78 -3.28 18.34
C GLN A 14 4.41 -3.65 18.93
N LEU A 15 3.39 -3.79 18.09
CA LEU A 15 2.02 -4.08 18.50
C LEU A 15 1.66 -5.52 18.19
N MET A 16 0.78 -6.08 19.00
CA MET A 16 0.17 -7.39 18.76
C MET A 16 -1.16 -7.17 18.03
N PRO A 17 -1.33 -7.66 16.79
CA PRO A 17 -2.56 -7.46 16.02
C PRO A 17 -3.79 -8.03 16.74
N GLU A 18 -3.62 -9.06 17.56
CA GLU A 18 -4.68 -9.72 18.34
C GLU A 18 -5.25 -8.83 19.44
N GLN A 19 -4.48 -7.83 19.90
CA GLN A 19 -4.92 -6.87 20.92
C GLN A 19 -5.75 -5.73 20.34
N LEU A 20 -5.77 -5.57 19.02
CA LEU A 20 -6.51 -4.52 18.33
C LEU A 20 -7.81 -5.09 17.75
N PRO A 21 -8.96 -4.43 18.01
CA PRO A 21 -10.22 -4.81 17.37
C PRO A 21 -10.08 -4.84 15.85
N GLN A 22 -10.73 -5.81 15.21
CA GLN A 22 -10.69 -5.98 13.76
C GLN A 22 -11.08 -4.70 13.00
N LEU A 23 -12.08 -3.95 13.49
CA LEU A 23 -12.50 -2.67 12.90
C LEU A 23 -11.38 -1.61 12.92
N VAL A 24 -10.57 -1.56 13.98
CA VAL A 24 -9.44 -0.64 14.08
C VAL A 24 -8.34 -1.05 13.11
N ARG A 25 -8.04 -2.35 13.02
CA ARG A 25 -7.08 -2.89 12.03
C ARG A 25 -7.53 -2.57 10.60
N GLN A 26 -8.80 -2.79 10.27
CA GLN A 26 -9.36 -2.42 8.96
C GLN A 26 -9.22 -0.91 8.68
N HIS A 27 -9.46 -0.05 9.67
CA HIS A 27 -9.25 1.39 9.52
C HIS A 27 -7.78 1.75 9.21
N ILE A 28 -6.84 1.10 9.90
CA ILE A 28 -5.40 1.27 9.66
C ILE A 28 -5.03 0.88 8.23
N PHE A 29 -5.46 -0.30 7.77
CA PHE A 29 -5.19 -0.74 6.40
C PHE A 29 -5.81 0.18 5.37
N ARG A 30 -7.05 0.63 5.56
CA ARG A 30 -7.67 1.59 4.64
C ARG A 30 -6.80 2.84 4.46
N LYS A 31 -6.40 3.48 5.57
CA LYS A 31 -5.53 4.66 5.54
C LYS A 31 -4.16 4.37 4.93
N MET A 32 -3.58 3.22 5.24
CA MET A 32 -2.28 2.82 4.71
C MET A 32 -2.32 2.69 3.19
N LEU A 33 -3.33 2.00 2.64
CA LEU A 33 -3.49 1.83 1.19
C LEU A 33 -3.84 3.16 0.50
N ASP A 34 -4.66 4.00 1.12
CA ASP A 34 -4.95 5.37 0.63
C ASP A 34 -3.67 6.21 0.52
N LEU A 35 -2.83 6.18 1.56
CA LEU A 35 -1.53 6.88 1.57
C LEU A 35 -0.59 6.32 0.51
N GLU A 36 -0.51 5.01 0.39
CA GLU A 36 0.33 4.33 -0.59
C GLU A 36 -0.06 4.70 -2.02
N SER A 37 -1.35 4.64 -2.36
CA SER A 37 -1.85 5.08 -3.66
C SER A 37 -1.60 6.57 -3.93
N SER A 38 -1.71 7.41 -2.91
CA SER A 38 -1.42 8.86 -3.02
C SER A 38 0.06 9.16 -3.22
N ILE A 39 0.95 8.31 -2.71
CA ILE A 39 2.39 8.40 -2.92
C ILE A 39 2.72 7.88 -4.33
N PHE A 40 2.07 6.79 -4.74
CA PHE A 40 2.22 6.23 -6.08
C PHE A 40 1.80 7.22 -7.19
N GLU A 41 0.74 8.00 -6.97
CA GLU A 41 0.30 9.07 -7.87
C GLU A 41 1.39 10.13 -8.11
N LYS A 42 2.32 10.31 -7.16
CA LYS A 42 3.44 11.26 -7.27
C LYS A 42 4.70 10.64 -7.89
N ASP A 43 4.54 9.52 -8.59
CA ASP A 43 5.62 8.76 -9.21
C ASP A 43 6.65 8.21 -8.21
N VAL A 44 6.22 7.94 -6.97
CA VAL A 44 7.05 7.33 -5.93
C VAL A 44 6.52 5.95 -5.57
N ASP A 45 7.35 4.92 -5.68
CA ASP A 45 7.02 3.55 -5.27
C ASP A 45 7.62 3.27 -3.88
N LEU A 46 6.75 2.95 -2.92
CA LEU A 46 7.14 2.53 -1.57
C LEU A 46 7.49 1.04 -1.58
N VAL A 47 8.76 0.74 -1.84
CA VAL A 47 9.24 -0.65 -1.95
C VAL A 47 9.25 -1.35 -0.59
N ASP A 48 9.55 -0.62 0.49
CA ASP A 48 9.67 -1.17 1.84
C ASP A 48 8.45 -0.85 2.72
N LEU A 49 7.25 -1.15 2.21
CA LEU A 49 6.03 -1.05 3.02
C LEU A 49 5.97 -2.23 4.00
N ALA A 50 6.35 -1.98 5.25
CA ALA A 50 6.42 -2.99 6.31
C ALA A 50 5.85 -2.49 7.65
N PRO A 51 5.47 -3.37 8.59
CA PRO A 51 4.96 -2.98 9.91
C PRO A 51 5.94 -2.11 10.72
N ARG A 52 7.26 -2.28 10.51
CA ARG A 52 8.30 -1.45 11.16
C ARG A 52 8.28 0.00 10.67
N ASN A 53 7.87 0.21 9.42
CA ASN A 53 7.86 1.51 8.74
C ASN A 53 6.49 2.19 8.84
N THR A 54 5.58 1.63 9.62
CA THR A 54 4.25 2.20 9.86
C THR A 54 4.09 2.53 11.34
N ILE A 55 3.98 3.82 11.66
CA ILE A 55 3.75 4.30 13.02
C ILE A 55 2.27 4.62 13.20
N LEU A 56 1.72 4.20 14.33
CA LEU A 56 0.35 4.56 14.73
C LEU A 56 0.38 5.67 15.78
N ILE A 57 -0.36 6.74 15.53
CA ILE A 57 -0.60 7.81 16.50
C ILE A 57 -2.01 7.64 17.05
N ARG A 58 -2.16 7.87 18.36
CA ARG A 58 -3.43 7.73 19.10
C ARG A 58 -3.98 6.30 19.06
N THR A 59 -3.13 5.31 19.32
CA THR A 59 -3.48 3.86 19.35
C THR A 59 -4.56 3.46 20.37
N GLY A 60 -4.94 4.36 21.29
CA GLY A 60 -6.06 4.15 22.22
C GLY A 60 -7.42 4.63 21.70
N GLU A 61 -7.48 5.18 20.48
CA GLU A 61 -8.70 5.65 19.84
C GLU A 61 -9.17 4.67 18.76
N ASP A 62 -10.47 4.70 18.44
CA ASP A 62 -11.06 3.85 17.38
C ASP A 62 -10.52 4.18 15.97
N ARG A 63 -9.90 5.36 15.82
CA ARG A 63 -9.42 5.90 14.53
C ARG A 63 -7.99 6.41 14.63
N PRO A 64 -7.00 5.52 14.82
CA PRO A 64 -5.60 5.92 14.87
C PRO A 64 -5.18 6.62 13.58
N GLU A 65 -4.22 7.55 13.68
CA GLU A 65 -3.54 8.10 12.52
C GLU A 65 -2.40 7.17 12.11
N VAL A 66 -2.21 7.02 10.80
CA VAL A 66 -1.18 6.16 10.22
C VAL A 66 -0.14 7.06 9.60
N VAL A 67 1.12 6.88 9.99
CA VAL A 67 2.26 7.60 9.42
C VAL A 67 3.24 6.58 8.84
N LEU A 68 3.51 6.71 7.55
CA LEU A 68 4.55 5.95 6.87
C LEU A 68 5.88 6.69 7.06
N ILE A 69 6.89 5.95 7.48
CA ILE A 69 8.27 6.42 7.67
C ILE A 69 9.21 5.56 6.83
N ASP A 70 10.48 5.93 6.84
CA ASP A 70 11.55 5.25 6.11
C ASP A 70 11.31 5.17 4.60
N PHE A 71 11.68 6.24 3.92
CA PHE A 71 11.61 6.34 2.46
C PHE A 71 12.97 6.01 1.81
N GLY A 72 13.90 5.40 2.55
CA GLY A 72 15.28 5.17 2.10
C GLY A 72 15.39 4.33 0.83
N ASP A 73 14.51 3.34 0.69
CA ASP A 73 14.46 2.42 -0.45
C ASP A 73 13.41 2.81 -1.51
N THR A 74 12.87 4.03 -1.44
CA THR A 74 11.87 4.47 -2.42
C THR A 74 12.43 4.59 -3.82
N GLN A 75 11.63 4.19 -4.80
CA GLN A 75 11.97 4.31 -6.20
C GLN A 75 11.14 5.40 -6.86
N PHE A 76 11.80 6.32 -7.55
CA PHE A 76 11.14 7.29 -8.40
C PHE A 76 10.88 6.68 -9.77
N ARG A 77 9.61 6.66 -10.20
CA ARG A 77 9.21 6.06 -11.48
C ARG A 77 9.64 6.90 -12.68
N CYS A 78 9.98 8.17 -12.46
CA CYS A 78 10.64 9.02 -13.44
C CYS A 78 12.08 8.55 -13.76
N ASP A 79 12.76 7.88 -12.82
CA ASP A 79 14.14 7.38 -13.01
C ASP A 79 14.22 5.98 -13.65
N ARG A 80 13.08 5.28 -13.82
CA ARG A 80 13.03 3.98 -14.54
C ARG A 80 13.33 4.11 -16.04
N ASP A 81 13.40 5.34 -16.57
CA ASP A 81 13.80 5.63 -17.95
C ASP A 81 15.21 5.07 -18.29
N TYR A 82 16.08 4.85 -17.29
CA TYR A 82 17.45 4.36 -17.54
C TYR A 82 17.57 2.84 -17.77
N TRP A 83 16.57 2.03 -17.39
CA TRP A 83 16.72 0.57 -17.38
C TRP A 83 15.67 -0.20 -18.20
N ASP A 84 14.43 0.30 -18.33
CA ASP A 84 13.31 -0.54 -18.79
C ASP A 84 12.68 -0.16 -20.16
N GLY A 85 13.24 0.82 -20.89
CA GLY A 85 12.65 1.30 -22.15
C GLY A 85 11.25 1.92 -21.96
N GLU A 86 10.50 2.13 -23.07
CA GLU A 86 9.23 2.88 -23.13
C GLU A 86 8.12 2.50 -22.11
N GLY A 87 8.28 1.40 -21.36
CA GLY A 87 7.37 0.97 -20.30
C GLY A 87 7.43 1.81 -19.00
N SER A 88 8.51 2.54 -18.74
CA SER A 88 8.72 3.34 -17.51
C SER A 88 7.69 4.47 -17.32
N LYS A 89 7.16 5.01 -18.43
CA LYS A 89 6.21 6.14 -18.43
C LYS A 89 4.74 5.72 -18.29
N MET A 90 4.46 4.42 -18.32
CA MET A 90 3.09 3.93 -18.31
C MET A 90 2.42 4.27 -16.98
N PHE A 91 1.39 5.12 -16.99
CA PHE A 91 0.67 5.60 -15.80
C PHE A 91 1.51 6.45 -14.84
N GLN A 92 2.46 7.24 -15.34
CA GLN A 92 3.11 8.28 -14.54
C GLN A 92 2.11 9.38 -14.17
N GLY A 93 2.20 9.89 -12.93
CA GLY A 93 1.31 10.93 -12.42
C GLY A 93 -0.16 10.51 -12.29
N GLN A 94 -0.48 9.22 -12.45
CA GLN A 94 -1.85 8.71 -12.42
C GLN A 94 -2.12 7.98 -11.11
N TYR A 95 -3.25 8.32 -10.51
CA TYR A 95 -3.79 7.57 -9.37
C TYR A 95 -4.09 6.14 -9.78
N ILE A 96 -3.44 5.17 -9.12
CA ILE A 96 -3.75 3.76 -9.26
C ILE A 96 -4.57 3.31 -8.06
N SER A 97 -5.78 2.83 -8.33
CA SER A 97 -6.68 2.30 -7.31
C SER A 97 -6.02 1.14 -6.54
N PRO A 98 -6.16 1.10 -5.20
CA PRO A 98 -5.77 -0.04 -4.37
C PRO A 98 -6.34 -1.38 -4.85
N LEU A 99 -7.52 -1.37 -5.49
CA LEU A 99 -8.15 -2.56 -6.09
C LEU A 99 -7.26 -3.25 -7.14
N LEU A 100 -6.37 -2.52 -7.80
CA LEU A 100 -5.45 -3.09 -8.78
C LEU A 100 -4.16 -3.58 -8.11
N ARG A 101 -3.54 -2.73 -7.29
CA ARG A 101 -2.24 -2.98 -6.64
C ARG A 101 -2.30 -4.12 -5.63
N TRP A 102 -3.32 -4.11 -4.78
CA TRP A 102 -3.38 -4.96 -3.59
C TRP A 102 -4.41 -6.08 -3.70
N LYS A 103 -5.00 -6.31 -4.88
CA LYS A 103 -5.87 -7.48 -5.08
C LYS A 103 -5.03 -8.76 -5.06
N GLY A 104 -5.50 -9.74 -4.29
CA GLY A 104 -4.83 -11.03 -4.08
C GLY A 104 -4.11 -11.18 -2.73
N GLY A 105 -4.02 -10.12 -1.92
CA GLY A 105 -3.51 -10.23 -0.56
C GLY A 105 -3.01 -8.89 0.02
N PRO A 106 -2.82 -8.84 1.36
CA PRO A 106 -2.23 -7.68 2.01
C PRO A 106 -0.78 -7.45 1.56
N PRO A 107 -0.20 -6.27 1.84
CA PRO A 107 1.22 -6.05 1.62
C PRO A 107 2.08 -7.10 2.34
N PRO A 108 3.23 -7.50 1.77
CA PRO A 108 4.11 -8.49 2.40
C PRO A 108 4.49 -8.11 3.82
N GLY A 109 4.47 -9.08 4.74
CA GLY A 109 4.78 -8.86 6.16
C GLY A 109 3.59 -8.38 7.00
N PHE A 110 2.41 -8.19 6.40
CA PHE A 110 1.17 -7.85 7.09
C PHE A 110 0.19 -9.04 7.20
N GLU A 111 0.63 -10.26 6.91
CA GLU A 111 -0.23 -11.44 6.89
C GLU A 111 -0.87 -11.72 8.27
N SER A 112 -0.11 -11.52 9.35
CA SER A 112 -0.62 -11.70 10.73
C SER A 112 -1.62 -10.61 11.16
N TRP A 113 -1.72 -9.52 10.41
CA TRP A 113 -2.61 -8.41 10.73
C TRP A 113 -4.00 -8.55 10.13
N VAL A 114 -4.20 -9.51 9.24
CA VAL A 114 -5.43 -9.70 8.46
C VAL A 114 -6.04 -11.06 8.79
N ASP A 115 -7.17 -11.05 9.50
CA ASP A 115 -7.98 -12.22 9.83
C ASP A 115 -9.37 -12.16 9.16
N TRP A 116 -9.50 -11.34 8.11
CA TRP A 116 -10.72 -11.19 7.32
C TRP A 116 -10.50 -11.47 5.84
N GLU A 117 -11.59 -11.64 5.11
CA GLU A 117 -11.61 -11.83 3.66
C GLU A 117 -11.05 -10.59 2.94
N TRP A 118 -9.76 -10.62 2.60
CA TRP A 118 -9.01 -9.47 2.09
C TRP A 118 -9.64 -8.87 0.83
N ASP A 119 -9.85 -9.68 -0.21
CA ASP A 119 -10.37 -9.18 -1.50
C ASP A 119 -11.80 -8.63 -1.36
N SER A 120 -12.63 -9.27 -0.52
CA SER A 120 -14.00 -8.82 -0.26
C SER A 120 -14.01 -7.48 0.50
N TRP A 121 -13.14 -7.33 1.50
CA TRP A 121 -12.96 -6.09 2.23
C TRP A 121 -12.40 -4.98 1.34
N LEU A 122 -11.37 -5.27 0.55
CA LEU A 122 -10.74 -4.32 -0.37
C LEU A 122 -11.77 -3.80 -1.39
N LEU A 123 -12.57 -4.69 -1.98
CA LEU A 123 -13.64 -4.30 -2.90
C LEU A 123 -14.66 -3.39 -2.22
N LYS A 124 -15.07 -3.71 -0.99
CA LYS A 124 -16.05 -2.92 -0.24
C LYS A 124 -15.53 -1.53 0.12
N GLU A 125 -14.29 -1.43 0.60
CA GLU A 125 -13.73 -0.16 1.09
C GLU A 125 -13.35 0.80 -0.04
N PHE A 126 -12.95 0.26 -1.20
CA PHE A 126 -12.44 1.03 -2.34
C PHE A 126 -13.31 0.96 -3.59
N ALA A 127 -14.56 0.50 -3.48
CA ALA A 127 -15.51 0.42 -4.61
C ALA A 127 -15.67 1.77 -5.34
N ASP A 128 -15.57 2.88 -4.61
CA ASP A 128 -15.64 4.24 -5.12
C ASP A 128 -14.49 4.61 -6.07
N THR A 129 -13.36 3.91 -5.96
CA THR A 129 -12.19 4.07 -6.83
C THR A 129 -12.27 3.23 -8.11
N GLU A 130 -13.26 2.34 -8.25
CA GLU A 130 -13.40 1.51 -9.47
C GLU A 130 -13.56 2.36 -10.73
N ARG A 131 -14.24 3.51 -10.62
CA ARG A 131 -14.42 4.48 -11.71
C ARG A 131 -13.11 5.11 -12.20
N THR A 132 -12.04 5.09 -11.41
CA THR A 132 -10.74 5.65 -11.80
C THR A 132 -9.88 4.64 -12.56
N ILE A 133 -10.30 3.38 -12.64
CA ILE A 133 -9.55 2.31 -13.30
C ILE A 133 -9.81 2.35 -14.81
N THR A 134 -8.76 2.62 -15.59
CA THR A 134 -8.85 2.54 -17.06
C THR A 134 -8.70 1.09 -17.57
N PRO A 135 -9.21 0.77 -18.77
CA PRO A 135 -9.01 -0.54 -19.39
C PRO A 135 -7.53 -0.93 -19.52
N GLU A 136 -6.66 0.05 -19.81
CA GLU A 136 -5.21 -0.13 -19.92
C GLU A 136 -4.59 -0.54 -18.59
N MET A 137 -4.98 0.13 -17.50
CA MET A 137 -4.55 -0.23 -16.14
C MET A 137 -4.98 -1.66 -15.80
N ARG A 138 -6.26 -1.99 -16.05
CA ARG A 138 -6.76 -3.35 -15.79
C ARG A 138 -5.97 -4.40 -16.58
N LYS A 139 -5.61 -4.11 -17.84
CA LYS A 139 -4.81 -5.01 -18.68
C LYS A 139 -3.37 -5.19 -18.17
N HIS A 140 -2.74 -4.13 -17.67
CA HIS A 140 -1.40 -4.18 -17.10
C HIS A 140 -1.35 -5.11 -15.88
N TRP A 141 -2.20 -4.87 -14.88
CA TRP A 141 -2.25 -5.69 -13.66
C TRP A 141 -2.84 -7.10 -13.87
N ALA A 142 -3.59 -7.33 -14.95
CA ALA A 142 -4.02 -8.68 -15.36
C ALA A 142 -2.90 -9.50 -16.04
N ARG A 143 -1.89 -8.85 -16.62
CA ARG A 143 -0.72 -9.53 -17.23
C ARG A 143 0.30 -9.95 -16.18
N GLY A 144 0.63 -9.08 -15.23
CA GLY A 144 1.58 -9.39 -14.15
C GLY A 144 1.17 -10.57 -13.27
N ARG A 145 -0.14 -10.82 -13.10
CA ARG A 145 -0.66 -11.99 -12.37
C ARG A 145 -0.49 -13.32 -13.12
N ARG A 146 -0.33 -13.31 -14.45
CA ARG A 146 -0.13 -14.54 -15.24
C ARG A 146 1.31 -15.05 -15.21
N SER A 147 2.29 -14.21 -14.88
CA SER A 147 3.71 -14.60 -14.84
C SER A 147 4.16 -15.23 -13.53
N ILE A 148 3.36 -15.17 -12.46
CA ILE A 148 3.67 -15.79 -11.14
C ILE A 148 3.08 -17.21 -11.03
N GLY A 149 2.28 -17.65 -12.01
CA GLY A 149 1.68 -18.99 -12.06
C GLY A 149 2.53 -20.07 -12.76
N GLY A 150 3.85 -19.87 -12.88
CA GLY A 150 4.74 -20.78 -13.58
C GLY A 150 5.90 -21.21 -12.69
N ASN A 151 5.62 -22.09 -11.73
CA ASN A 151 6.48 -23.19 -11.26
C ASN A 151 5.78 -23.84 -10.05
N ALA A 152 4.99 -24.86 -10.36
CA ALA A 152 4.68 -25.95 -9.43
C ALA A 152 5.63 -27.11 -9.78
#